data_AF-A0A7J7PD42-F1
#
_entry.id   AF-A0A7J7PD42-F1
#
_cell.length_a   1.000
_cell.length_b   1.000
_cell.length_c   1.000
_cell.angle_alpha   90.00
_cell.angle_beta   90.00
_cell.angle_gamma   90.00
#
_symmetry.space_group_name_H-M   'P 1'
#
loop_
_entity.id
_entity.type
_entity.pdbx_description
1 polymer ?
#
loop_
_entity_poly.entity_id
_entity_poly.type
_entity_poly.pdbx_seq_one_letter_code
_entity_poly.pdbx_strand_id
1 'polypeptide(L)'
;MDSITSMFNAVNSSVMSTMEGVIGIKTHYSETNPSFKDFSIKFHKGFRSEYPDEEMSEPGFYALCAYDTISTIAKAVVGLANNFTSEKLLRNILMSSFNGLSGKVQFIDGQISSLPVYQIANVVRKGYIEPKFWTPKFAFSDSKERSGGSGGTLRVLGGYVNRPGGLLNQTPCGWVMPTDAKPMTIGVPGRISFEKFVKVKPGVTGFCIDVFK
;
A
#
# COMPACT_ATOMS: atom_id res chain seq x y z
N MET A 1 -7.13 1.35 -5.51
CA MET A 1 -6.20 2.47 -5.73
C MET A 1 -4.89 2.05 -5.09
N ASP A 2 -3.83 1.86 -5.88
CA ASP A 2 -2.51 1.55 -5.32
C ASP A 2 -2.09 2.73 -4.43
N SER A 3 -1.61 2.41 -3.22
CA SER A 3 -1.17 3.42 -2.27
C SER A 3 0.09 4.10 -2.80
N ILE A 4 0.23 5.41 -2.63
CA ILE A 4 1.46 6.17 -2.97
C ILE A 4 2.71 5.52 -2.36
N THR A 5 2.55 4.77 -1.29
CA THR A 5 3.60 3.97 -0.63
C THR A 5 4.23 2.91 -1.53
N SER A 6 3.50 2.31 -2.48
CA SER A 6 4.10 1.38 -3.44
C SER A 6 5.13 2.08 -4.35
N MET A 7 5.02 3.41 -4.49
CA MET A 7 5.93 4.24 -5.27
C MET A 7 7.25 4.55 -4.55
N PHE A 8 7.36 4.28 -3.24
CA PHE A 8 8.60 4.54 -2.49
C PHE A 8 9.81 3.78 -3.06
N ASN A 9 9.61 2.65 -3.72
CA ASN A 9 10.69 1.92 -4.38
C ASN A 9 11.31 2.69 -5.58
N ALA A 10 10.64 3.70 -6.16
CA ALA A 10 11.20 4.50 -7.25
C ALA A 10 11.45 5.96 -6.92
N VAL A 11 11.10 6.41 -5.71
CA VAL A 11 11.55 7.74 -5.28
C VAL A 11 13.07 7.66 -5.11
N ASN A 12 13.81 8.56 -5.75
CA ASN A 12 15.27 8.61 -5.65
C ASN A 12 15.72 8.56 -4.18
N SER A 13 16.72 7.72 -3.86
CA SER A 13 17.22 7.55 -2.49
C SER A 13 17.62 8.86 -1.82
N SER A 14 18.06 9.85 -2.60
CA SER A 14 18.35 11.21 -2.12
C SER A 14 17.09 11.93 -1.63
N VAL A 15 15.97 11.85 -2.36
CA VAL A 15 14.68 12.45 -1.96
C VAL A 15 14.10 11.69 -0.75
N MET A 16 14.15 10.35 -0.77
CA MET A 16 13.72 9.53 0.38
C MET A 16 14.51 9.84 1.65
N SER A 17 15.82 10.14 1.53
CA SER A 17 16.66 10.47 2.68
C SER A 17 16.26 11.77 3.39
N THR A 18 15.52 12.65 2.70
CA THR A 18 15.02 13.93 3.24
C THR A 18 13.60 13.84 3.81
N MET A 19 12.89 12.73 3.58
CA MET A 19 11.55 12.52 4.11
C MET A 19 11.62 12.09 5.59
N GLU A 20 10.95 12.85 6.45
CA GLU A 20 10.76 12.51 7.87
C GLU A 20 9.27 12.51 8.20
N GLY A 21 8.79 11.45 8.85
CA GLY A 21 7.40 11.34 9.31
C GLY A 21 6.38 10.92 8.26
N VAL A 22 6.82 10.39 7.12
CA VAL A 22 5.95 9.84 6.09
C VAL A 22 5.55 8.41 6.46
N ILE A 23 4.25 8.20 6.65
CA ILE A 23 3.66 6.89 6.88
C ILE A 23 2.96 6.44 5.62
N GLY A 24 3.29 5.22 5.19
CA GLY A 24 2.68 4.57 4.06
C GLY A 24 2.04 3.23 4.42
N ILE A 25 1.11 2.78 3.59
CA ILE A 25 0.50 1.45 3.65
C ILE A 25 0.74 0.77 2.30
N LYS A 26 1.35 -0.42 2.28
CA LYS A 26 1.52 -1.27 1.09
C LYS A 26 0.86 -2.62 1.35
N THR A 27 0.31 -3.26 0.33
CA THR A 27 -0.14 -4.65 0.46
C THR A 27 1.07 -5.58 0.49
N HIS A 28 1.15 -6.43 1.50
CA HIS A 28 2.21 -7.42 1.64
C HIS A 28 1.96 -8.62 0.73
N TYR A 29 2.96 -8.98 -0.07
CA TYR A 29 3.02 -10.25 -0.80
C TYR A 29 4.46 -10.83 -0.75
N SER A 30 4.63 -12.09 -1.12
CA SER A 30 5.91 -12.77 -0.99
C SER A 30 6.80 -12.53 -2.21
N GLU A 31 7.62 -11.49 -2.18
CA GLU A 31 8.57 -11.17 -3.25
C GLU A 31 9.70 -12.23 -3.40
N THR A 32 9.91 -13.06 -2.38
CA THR A 32 10.87 -14.17 -2.42
C THR A 32 10.34 -15.43 -3.12
N ASN A 33 9.04 -15.50 -3.42
CA ASN A 33 8.43 -16.67 -4.06
C ASN A 33 9.00 -16.84 -5.50
N PRO A 34 9.53 -18.02 -5.87
CA PRO A 34 10.04 -18.26 -7.22
C PRO A 34 9.03 -17.95 -8.34
N SER A 35 7.75 -18.27 -8.14
CA SER A 35 6.69 -17.96 -9.12
C SER A 35 6.47 -16.45 -9.26
N PHE A 36 6.62 -15.70 -8.16
CA PHE A 36 6.57 -14.24 -8.22
C PHE A 36 7.77 -13.68 -8.99
N LYS A 37 8.98 -14.21 -8.76
CA LYS A 37 10.18 -13.76 -9.49
C LYS A 37 10.06 -14.00 -10.99
N ASP A 38 9.60 -15.19 -11.40
CA ASP A 38 9.37 -15.51 -12.81
C ASP A 38 8.31 -14.58 -13.44
N PHE A 39 7.19 -14.37 -12.75
CA PHE A 39 6.16 -13.44 -13.18
C PHE A 39 6.71 -12.01 -13.30
N SER A 40 7.44 -11.53 -12.29
CA SER A 40 7.99 -10.18 -12.25
C SER A 40 8.94 -9.92 -13.41
N ILE A 41 9.82 -10.87 -13.74
CA ILE A 41 10.72 -10.77 -14.90
C ILE A 41 9.92 -10.65 -16.20
N LYS A 42 8.90 -11.49 -16.38
CA LYS A 42 8.05 -11.49 -17.60
C LYS A 42 7.24 -10.20 -17.71
N PHE A 43 6.62 -9.78 -16.61
CA PHE A 43 5.85 -8.55 -16.51
C PHE A 43 6.73 -7.35 -16.86
N HIS A 44 7.88 -7.22 -16.21
CA HIS A 44 8.84 -6.14 -16.45
C HIS A 44 9.28 -6.07 -17.92
N LYS A 45 9.63 -7.21 -18.52
CA LYS A 45 10.04 -7.28 -19.93
C LYS A 45 8.91 -6.85 -20.88
N GLY A 46 7.69 -7.31 -20.63
CA GLY A 46 6.52 -6.94 -21.45
C GLY A 46 6.17 -5.46 -21.29
N PHE A 47 6.06 -5.00 -20.04
CA PHE A 47 5.68 -3.63 -19.70
C PHE A 47 6.64 -2.60 -20.31
N ARG A 48 7.95 -2.79 -20.16
CA ARG A 48 8.96 -1.88 -20.73
C ARG A 48 8.95 -1.85 -22.27
N SER A 49 8.54 -2.94 -22.90
CA SER A 49 8.42 -2.97 -24.37
C SER A 49 7.24 -2.13 -24.87
N GLU A 50 6.17 -2.04 -24.09
CA GLU A 50 4.95 -1.31 -24.44
C GLU A 50 5.01 0.15 -23.96
N TYR A 51 5.66 0.39 -22.83
CA TYR A 51 5.81 1.69 -22.17
C TYR A 51 7.30 1.99 -21.92
N PRO A 52 8.08 2.33 -22.97
CA PRO A 52 9.53 2.51 -22.86
C PRO A 52 9.95 3.73 -22.03
N ASP A 53 9.08 4.73 -21.91
CA ASP A 53 9.32 5.96 -21.16
C ASP A 53 8.93 5.85 -19.67
N GLU A 54 8.26 4.77 -19.24
CA GLU A 54 7.90 4.56 -17.84
C GLU A 54 9.07 3.95 -17.06
N GLU A 55 9.54 4.69 -16.05
CA GLU A 55 10.60 4.23 -15.14
C GLU A 55 10.10 3.11 -14.20
N MET A 56 8.78 3.05 -13.95
CA MET A 56 8.13 2.10 -13.06
C MET A 56 7.62 0.87 -13.80
N SER A 57 8.37 -0.21 -13.72
CA SER A 57 8.06 -1.46 -14.42
C SER A 57 7.92 -2.66 -13.48
N GLU A 58 7.96 -2.43 -12.16
CA GLU A 58 7.65 -3.46 -11.17
C GLU A 58 6.13 -3.70 -11.10
N PRO A 59 5.68 -4.96 -11.02
CA PRO A 59 4.27 -5.26 -10.90
C PRO A 59 3.71 -4.79 -9.54
N GLY A 60 2.67 -3.95 -9.60
CA GLY A 60 1.86 -3.60 -8.44
C GLY A 60 0.96 -4.75 -7.95
N PHE A 61 0.32 -4.57 -6.80
CA PHE A 61 -0.55 -5.60 -6.22
C PHE A 61 -1.70 -6.01 -7.15
N TYR A 62 -2.27 -5.07 -7.90
CA TYR A 62 -3.34 -5.36 -8.86
C TYR A 62 -2.89 -6.22 -10.04
N ALA A 63 -1.62 -6.11 -10.48
CA ALA A 63 -1.08 -6.99 -11.49
C ALA A 63 -1.04 -8.45 -10.98
N LEU A 64 -0.71 -8.64 -9.71
CA LEU A 64 -0.74 -9.95 -9.06
C LEU A 64 -2.18 -10.48 -8.94
N CYS A 65 -3.14 -9.63 -8.56
CA CYS A 65 -4.56 -10.02 -8.52
C CYS A 65 -5.09 -10.41 -9.91
N ALA A 66 -4.72 -9.67 -10.95
CA ALA A 66 -5.10 -9.98 -12.32
C ALA A 66 -4.54 -11.34 -12.75
N TYR A 67 -3.25 -11.59 -12.48
CA TYR A 67 -2.61 -12.87 -12.77
C TYR A 67 -3.32 -14.04 -12.06
N ASP A 68 -3.64 -13.88 -10.77
CA ASP A 68 -4.33 -14.89 -9.99
C ASP A 68 -5.77 -15.12 -10.47
N THR A 69 -6.46 -14.05 -10.91
CA THR A 69 -7.81 -14.12 -11.47
C THR A 69 -7.81 -14.93 -12.77
N ILE A 70 -6.90 -14.61 -13.69
CA ILE A 70 -6.74 -15.34 -14.95
C ILE A 70 -6.37 -16.80 -14.69
N SER A 71 -5.46 -17.04 -13.74
CA SER A 71 -5.07 -18.40 -13.32
C SER A 71 -6.25 -19.20 -12.76
N THR A 72 -7.13 -18.55 -12.00
CA THR A 72 -8.35 -19.15 -11.45
C THR A 72 -9.30 -19.56 -12.57
N ILE A 73 -9.55 -18.65 -13.52
CA ILE A 73 -10.42 -18.92 -14.67
C ILE A 73 -9.83 -20.04 -15.53
N ALA A 74 -8.54 -19.98 -15.85
CA ALA A 74 -7.87 -21.01 -16.65
C ALA A 74 -7.98 -22.39 -16.01
N LYS A 75 -7.74 -22.50 -14.70
CA LYS A 75 -7.92 -23.75 -13.95
C LYS A 75 -9.36 -24.25 -13.97
N ALA A 76 -10.32 -23.34 -13.81
CA ALA A 76 -11.74 -23.69 -13.84
C ALA A 76 -12.16 -24.23 -15.22
N VAL A 77 -11.67 -23.63 -16.31
CA VAL A 77 -11.92 -24.05 -17.70
C VAL A 77 -11.30 -25.41 -17.99
N VAL A 78 -10.04 -25.63 -17.59
CA VAL A 78 -9.36 -26.94 -17.77
C VAL A 78 -10.14 -28.07 -17.10
N GLY A 79 -10.80 -27.79 -15.97
CA GLY A 79 -11.66 -28.75 -15.26
C GLY A 79 -13.00 -29.08 -15.94
N LEU A 80 -13.36 -28.44 -17.05
CA LEU A 80 -14.69 -28.60 -17.69
C LEU A 80 -14.71 -29.42 -18.98
N ALA A 81 -13.55 -29.63 -19.62
CA ALA A 81 -13.44 -30.31 -20.92
C ALA A 81 -14.57 -29.90 -21.90
N ASN A 82 -15.25 -30.86 -22.53
CA ASN A 82 -16.29 -30.63 -23.56
C ASN A 82 -17.67 -30.26 -22.99
N ASN A 83 -17.85 -30.14 -21.68
CA ASN A 83 -19.14 -29.91 -21.05
C ASN A 83 -19.18 -28.55 -20.35
N PHE A 84 -18.96 -27.51 -21.15
CA PHE A 84 -18.87 -26.13 -20.69
C PHE A 84 -20.27 -25.53 -20.54
N THR A 85 -20.68 -25.27 -19.30
CA THR A 85 -21.86 -24.44 -19.00
C THR A 85 -21.46 -23.35 -18.00
N SER A 86 -22.17 -22.22 -18.02
CA SER A 86 -21.93 -21.09 -17.10
C SER A 86 -22.01 -21.51 -15.63
N GLU A 87 -22.97 -22.36 -15.28
CA GLU A 87 -23.14 -22.90 -13.92
C GLU A 87 -21.96 -23.75 -13.47
N LYS A 88 -21.47 -24.65 -14.35
CA LYS A 88 -20.32 -25.50 -14.03
C LYS A 88 -19.03 -24.69 -13.95
N LEU A 89 -18.88 -23.66 -14.79
CA LEU A 89 -17.77 -22.74 -14.70
C LEU A 89 -17.77 -21.98 -13.38
N LEU A 90 -18.89 -21.39 -13.00
CA LEU A 90 -19.02 -20.69 -11.72
C LEU A 90 -18.70 -21.63 -10.56
N ARG A 91 -19.23 -22.85 -10.59
CA ARG A 91 -18.95 -23.87 -9.57
C ARG A 91 -17.45 -24.19 -9.47
N ASN A 92 -16.77 -24.39 -10.60
CA ASN A 92 -15.33 -24.66 -10.61
C ASN A 92 -14.49 -23.47 -10.14
N ILE A 93 -14.90 -22.24 -10.47
CA ILE A 93 -14.26 -21.02 -9.96
C ILE A 93 -14.39 -20.97 -8.43
N LEU A 94 -15.61 -21.14 -7.91
CA LEU A 94 -15.86 -21.11 -6.46
C LEU A 94 -15.17 -22.27 -5.71
N MET A 95 -14.95 -23.41 -6.37
CA MET A 95 -14.19 -24.54 -5.81
C MET A 95 -12.66 -24.36 -5.92
N SER A 96 -12.17 -23.33 -6.60
CA SER A 96 -10.73 -23.13 -6.78
C SER A 96 -10.05 -22.79 -5.46
N SER A 97 -8.98 -23.54 -5.14
CA SER A 97 -8.16 -23.32 -3.96
C SER A 97 -6.68 -23.52 -4.30
N PHE A 98 -5.89 -22.44 -4.29
CA PHE A 98 -4.45 -22.50 -4.53
C PHE A 98 -3.72 -21.28 -3.96
N ASN A 99 -2.39 -21.38 -3.83
CA ASN A 99 -1.56 -20.23 -3.48
C ASN A 99 -1.21 -19.46 -4.77
N GLY A 100 -1.78 -18.28 -4.94
CA GLY A 100 -1.46 -17.33 -5.99
C GLY A 100 -0.31 -16.39 -5.61
N LEU A 101 0.00 -15.43 -6.49
CA LEU A 101 1.03 -14.43 -6.26
C LEU A 101 0.59 -13.35 -5.27
N SER A 102 -0.71 -13.04 -5.23
CA SER A 102 -1.32 -12.07 -4.31
C SER A 102 -1.74 -12.67 -2.96
N GLY A 103 -1.70 -14.00 -2.82
CA GLY A 103 -2.09 -14.71 -1.60
C GLY A 103 -2.81 -16.02 -1.89
N LYS A 104 -3.45 -16.60 -0.86
CA LYS A 104 -4.21 -17.84 -1.00
C LYS A 104 -5.56 -17.56 -1.67
N VAL A 105 -5.71 -17.94 -2.94
CA VAL A 105 -6.99 -17.85 -3.65
C VAL A 105 -7.88 -19.01 -3.19
N GLN A 106 -8.96 -18.69 -2.50
CA GLN A 106 -9.98 -19.64 -2.06
C GLN A 106 -11.29 -18.87 -1.86
N PHE A 107 -12.43 -19.46 -2.20
CA PHE A 107 -13.74 -18.85 -2.04
C PHE A 107 -14.55 -19.54 -0.93
N ILE A 108 -15.17 -18.75 -0.06
CA ILE A 108 -16.12 -19.18 0.99
C ILE A 108 -17.35 -18.28 0.84
N ASP A 109 -18.54 -18.88 0.76
CA ASP A 109 -19.81 -18.16 0.57
C ASP A 109 -19.81 -17.19 -0.62
N GLY A 110 -19.10 -17.56 -1.70
CA GLY A 110 -18.99 -16.74 -2.91
C GLY A 110 -17.96 -15.60 -2.82
N GLN A 111 -17.24 -15.47 -1.70
CA GLN A 111 -16.26 -14.40 -1.47
C GLN A 111 -14.85 -14.95 -1.25
N ILE A 112 -13.83 -14.14 -1.54
CA ILE A 112 -12.44 -14.56 -1.30
C ILE A 112 -12.18 -14.68 0.21
N SER A 113 -11.66 -15.83 0.64
CA SER A 113 -11.49 -16.14 2.06
C SER A 113 -10.25 -15.51 2.67
N SER A 114 -9.23 -15.22 1.85
CA SER A 114 -8.01 -14.56 2.30
C SER A 114 -8.13 -13.05 2.15
N LEU A 115 -7.92 -12.34 3.26
CA LEU A 115 -7.76 -10.90 3.22
C LEU A 115 -6.28 -10.56 3.00
N PRO A 116 -5.97 -9.49 2.24
CA PRO A 116 -4.61 -9.02 2.10
C PRO A 116 -4.02 -8.65 3.47
N VAL A 117 -2.75 -9.01 3.68
CA VAL A 117 -1.96 -8.50 4.80
C VAL A 117 -1.42 -7.13 4.37
N TYR A 118 -1.60 -6.11 5.19
CA TYR A 118 -1.05 -4.80 4.91
C TYR A 118 0.26 -4.63 5.67
N GLN A 119 1.18 -3.88 5.08
CA GLN A 119 2.44 -3.49 5.64
C GLN A 119 2.44 -1.97 5.78
N ILE A 120 2.76 -1.51 6.97
CA ILE A 120 2.90 -0.09 7.26
C ILE A 120 4.39 0.22 7.18
N ALA A 121 4.72 1.11 6.26
CA ALA A 121 6.07 1.56 5.98
C ALA A 121 6.22 2.97 6.57
N ASN A 122 7.03 3.11 7.62
CA ASN A 122 7.41 4.42 8.13
C ASN A 122 8.80 4.79 7.58
N VAL A 123 8.89 5.91 6.87
CA VAL A 123 10.17 6.40 6.31
C VAL A 123 10.92 7.17 7.40
N VAL A 124 12.10 6.64 7.77
CA VAL A 124 13.00 7.24 8.75
C VAL A 124 14.24 7.79 8.06
N ARG A 125 14.76 8.91 8.58
CA ARG A 125 16.02 9.57 8.21
C ARG A 125 17.08 8.55 7.76
N LYS A 126 17.67 8.75 6.57
CA LYS A 126 18.52 7.81 5.79
C LYS A 126 17.78 6.73 4.98
N GLY A 127 16.46 6.83 4.80
CA GLY A 127 15.69 5.93 3.92
C GLY A 127 15.44 4.54 4.52
N TYR A 128 15.62 4.37 5.83
CA TYR A 128 15.30 3.11 6.51
C TYR A 128 13.79 3.02 6.69
N ILE A 129 13.17 2.02 6.08
CA ILE A 129 11.76 1.69 6.26
C ILE A 129 11.71 0.61 7.32
N GLU A 130 11.08 0.87 8.47
CA GLU A 130 10.72 -0.20 9.40
C GLU A 130 9.40 -0.83 8.96
N PRO A 131 9.41 -2.07 8.44
CA PRO A 131 8.17 -2.74 8.09
C PRO A 131 7.46 -3.23 9.35
N LYS A 132 6.22 -2.78 9.56
CA LYS A 132 5.29 -3.38 10.54
C LYS A 132 4.08 -3.94 9.82
N PHE A 133 3.52 -5.05 10.31
CA PHE A 133 2.38 -5.69 9.65
C PHE A 133 1.08 -5.28 10.32
N TRP A 134 0.05 -5.03 9.51
CA TRP A 134 -1.32 -4.87 9.98
C TRP A 134 -2.22 -5.87 9.27
N THR A 135 -3.05 -6.57 10.06
CA THR A 135 -4.12 -7.43 9.51
C THR A 135 -5.45 -7.08 10.14
N PRO A 136 -6.58 -7.28 9.42
CA PRO A 136 -7.91 -7.08 9.99
C PRO A 136 -8.17 -7.91 11.25
N LYS A 137 -7.56 -9.10 11.34
CA LYS A 137 -7.72 -10.03 12.46
C LYS A 137 -6.85 -9.70 13.66
N PHE A 138 -5.65 -9.18 13.45
CA PHE A 138 -4.63 -9.08 14.51
C PHE A 138 -4.13 -7.65 14.77
N ALA A 139 -4.69 -6.65 14.09
CA ALA A 139 -4.19 -5.27 14.14
C ALA A 139 -2.68 -5.22 13.85
N PHE A 140 -1.90 -4.43 14.59
CA PHE A 140 -0.46 -4.23 14.39
C PHE A 140 0.40 -5.35 15.01
N SER A 141 1.36 -5.87 14.25
CA SER A 141 2.33 -6.87 14.71
C SER A 141 3.75 -6.63 14.14
N ASP A 142 4.76 -7.02 14.93
CA ASP A 142 6.16 -7.04 14.52
C ASP A 142 6.50 -8.21 13.58
N SER A 143 5.65 -9.24 13.58
CA SER A 143 5.81 -10.48 12.82
C SER A 143 4.53 -10.84 12.07
N LYS A 144 4.69 -11.64 11.00
CA LYS A 144 3.59 -12.14 10.16
C LYS A 144 2.64 -13.09 10.88
N GLU A 145 3.10 -13.75 11.95
CA GLU A 145 2.37 -14.69 12.79
C GLU A 145 2.79 -14.48 14.25
N ARG A 146 1.86 -14.57 15.20
CA ARG A 146 2.19 -14.49 16.63
C ARG A 146 2.18 -15.88 17.26
N SER A 147 3.27 -16.20 17.96
CA SER A 147 3.21 -17.04 19.16
C SER A 147 2.33 -16.33 20.20
N GLY A 148 1.50 -17.11 20.91
CA GLY A 148 0.38 -16.64 21.70
C GLY A 148 0.71 -15.48 22.66
N GLY A 149 -0.17 -14.48 22.69
CA GLY A 149 -0.11 -13.36 23.61
C GLY A 149 -1.21 -12.34 23.34
N SER A 150 -2.28 -12.43 24.15
CA SER A 150 -3.37 -11.45 24.22
C SER A 150 -2.86 -10.13 24.79
N GLY A 151 -3.26 -9.01 24.17
CA GLY A 151 -3.18 -7.66 24.76
C GLY A 151 -2.28 -6.67 24.02
N GLY A 152 -2.87 -5.53 23.61
CA GLY A 152 -2.10 -4.31 23.32
C GLY A 152 -2.51 -3.49 22.09
N THR A 153 -3.80 -3.18 21.92
CA THR A 153 -4.41 -2.63 20.69
C THR A 153 -4.05 -1.19 20.29
N LEU A 154 -3.17 -0.45 20.99
CA LEU A 154 -2.88 0.95 20.61
C LEU A 154 -1.54 1.53 21.11
N ARG A 155 -0.90 0.91 22.10
CA ARG A 155 0.38 1.41 22.66
C ARG A 155 1.57 1.25 21.69
N VAL A 156 1.42 0.45 20.65
CA VAL A 156 2.45 0.13 19.65
C VAL A 156 2.65 1.23 18.60
N LEU A 157 1.96 2.38 18.68
CA LEU A 157 2.23 3.52 17.79
C LEU A 157 2.98 4.67 18.49
N GLY A 158 2.90 4.75 19.83
CA GLY A 158 3.35 5.90 20.61
C GLY A 158 4.84 6.23 20.47
N GLY A 159 5.68 5.20 20.29
CA GLY A 159 7.14 5.31 20.14
C GLY A 159 7.71 4.80 18.81
N TYR A 160 6.87 4.56 17.79
CA TYR A 160 7.27 3.85 16.55
C TYR A 160 7.12 4.69 15.29
N VAL A 161 6.37 5.79 15.38
CA VAL A 161 6.31 6.80 14.32
C VAL A 161 7.36 7.86 14.62
N ASN A 162 8.38 7.94 13.78
CA ASN A 162 9.36 9.02 13.84
C ASN A 162 8.70 10.33 13.45
N ARG A 163 8.60 11.21 14.43
CA ARG A 163 8.03 12.55 14.26
C ARG A 163 9.12 13.47 13.72
N PRO A 164 8.78 14.45 12.88
CA PRO A 164 9.72 15.45 12.41
C PRO A 164 10.45 16.09 13.60
N GLY A 165 11.78 16.22 13.52
CA GLY A 165 12.59 16.83 14.58
C GLY A 165 13.19 15.86 15.61
N GLY A 166 13.18 14.55 15.35
CA GLY A 166 13.93 13.56 16.16
C GLY A 166 13.32 13.23 17.53
N LEU A 167 12.04 13.55 17.71
CA LEU A 167 11.32 13.38 18.98
C LEU A 167 10.66 12.00 19.07
N LEU A 168 11.45 11.02 19.51
CA LEU A 168 11.03 9.62 19.68
C LEU A 168 10.05 9.41 20.85
N ASN A 169 10.13 10.24 21.90
CA ASN A 169 9.40 10.04 23.16
C ASN A 169 8.51 11.22 23.58
N GLN A 170 8.36 12.25 22.75
CA GLN A 170 7.35 13.27 23.00
C GLN A 170 6.13 12.96 22.15
N THR A 171 4.99 12.74 22.81
CA THR A 171 3.70 12.95 22.19
C THR A 171 3.75 14.35 21.59
N PRO A 172 3.51 14.52 20.28
CA PRO A 172 3.44 15.85 19.71
C PRO A 172 2.37 16.53 20.53
N CYS A 173 2.64 17.74 21.01
CA CYS A 173 1.59 18.57 21.56
C CYS A 173 0.58 18.69 20.41
N GLY A 174 -0.42 17.81 20.38
CA GLY A 174 -1.42 17.78 19.33
C GLY A 174 -1.98 19.18 19.21
N TRP A 175 -2.31 19.60 17.98
CA TRP A 175 -2.86 20.91 17.62
C TRP A 175 -3.12 21.79 18.84
N VAL A 176 -2.06 22.48 19.33
CA VAL A 176 -2.29 23.55 20.30
C VAL A 176 -3.20 24.51 19.55
N MET A 177 -4.46 24.57 19.97
CA MET A 177 -5.47 25.31 19.24
C MET A 177 -4.96 26.74 19.07
N PRO A 178 -4.85 27.23 17.83
CA PRO A 178 -4.38 28.57 17.58
C PRO A 178 -5.22 29.55 18.38
N THR A 179 -4.59 30.54 18.97
CA THR A 179 -5.28 31.64 19.65
C THR A 179 -5.03 32.92 18.88
N ASP A 180 -5.84 33.94 19.10
CA ASP A 180 -5.60 35.26 18.49
C ASP A 180 -4.22 35.82 18.84
N ALA A 181 -3.70 35.47 20.02
CA ALA A 181 -2.36 35.84 20.48
C ALA A 181 -1.23 35.02 19.81
N LYS A 182 -1.54 33.82 19.28
CA LYS A 182 -0.58 32.95 18.59
C LYS A 182 -1.29 32.22 17.44
N PRO A 183 -1.48 32.89 16.29
CA PRO A 183 -2.20 32.34 15.16
C PRO A 183 -1.42 31.19 14.50
N MET A 184 -2.15 30.32 13.80
CA MET A 184 -1.57 29.20 13.05
C MET A 184 -0.83 29.73 11.83
N THR A 185 0.43 29.34 11.67
CA THR A 185 1.20 29.62 10.46
C THR A 185 1.21 28.39 9.56
N ILE A 186 0.63 28.50 8.36
CA ILE A 186 0.64 27.42 7.36
C ILE A 186 1.64 27.76 6.27
N GLY A 187 2.64 26.89 6.08
CA GLY A 187 3.58 27.02 4.97
C GLY A 187 2.94 26.61 3.64
N VAL A 188 2.98 27.49 2.64
CA VAL A 188 2.44 27.23 1.30
C VAL A 188 3.61 27.10 0.31
N PRO A 189 3.71 25.99 -0.45
CA PRO A 189 4.75 25.83 -1.47
C PRO A 189 4.56 26.87 -2.58
N GLY A 190 5.63 27.61 -2.93
CA GLY A 190 5.58 28.61 -4.00
C GLY A 190 5.53 28.05 -5.42
N ARG A 191 5.90 26.77 -5.60
CA ARG A 191 5.78 26.02 -6.86
C ARG A 191 4.98 24.77 -6.60
N ILE A 192 3.88 24.58 -7.32
CA ILE A 192 2.92 23.51 -7.05
C ILE A 192 2.56 22.86 -8.38
N SER A 193 2.71 21.54 -8.47
CA SER A 193 2.40 20.77 -9.69
C SER A 193 0.89 20.64 -9.94
N PHE A 194 0.07 20.89 -8.91
CA PHE A 194 -1.39 20.74 -8.93
C PHE A 194 -2.07 21.99 -8.36
N GLU A 195 -2.33 22.98 -9.23
CA GLU A 195 -2.96 24.26 -8.83
C GLU A 195 -4.39 24.13 -8.28
N LYS A 196 -5.05 22.97 -8.42
CA LYS A 196 -6.40 22.74 -7.89
C LYS A 196 -6.46 22.73 -6.36
N PHE A 197 -5.40 22.24 -5.70
CA PHE A 197 -5.35 22.15 -4.25
C PHE A 197 -4.95 23.48 -3.62
N VAL A 198 -3.92 24.11 -4.16
CA VAL A 198 -3.45 25.43 -3.74
C VAL A 198 -2.87 26.14 -4.95
N LYS A 199 -3.11 27.45 -5.04
CA LYS A 199 -2.61 28.34 -6.08
C LYS A 199 -2.18 29.66 -5.46
N VAL A 200 -0.95 30.05 -5.75
CA VAL A 200 -0.34 31.30 -5.24
C VAL A 200 -0.24 32.30 -6.40
N LYS A 201 -1.16 33.28 -6.44
CA LYS A 201 -1.14 34.42 -7.37
C LYS A 201 -1.84 35.62 -6.72
N PRO A 202 -1.16 36.77 -6.65
CA PRO A 202 -1.06 37.73 -5.52
C PRO A 202 -1.60 37.37 -4.10
N GLY A 203 -2.47 36.38 -3.95
CA GLY A 203 -2.86 35.73 -2.70
C GLY A 203 -2.87 34.20 -2.86
N VAL A 204 -3.36 33.51 -1.83
CA VAL A 204 -3.43 32.04 -1.80
C VAL A 204 -4.89 31.61 -1.94
N THR A 205 -5.17 30.74 -2.92
CA THR A 205 -6.51 30.22 -3.22
C THR A 205 -6.45 28.72 -3.48
N GLY A 206 -7.60 28.05 -3.53
CA GLY A 206 -7.70 26.62 -3.84
C GLY A 206 -8.34 25.82 -2.71
N PHE A 207 -8.61 24.54 -2.99
CA PHE A 207 -9.37 23.66 -2.09
C PHE A 207 -8.84 23.66 -0.66
N CYS A 208 -7.52 23.57 -0.46
CA CYS A 208 -6.96 23.54 0.89
C CYS A 208 -7.18 24.86 1.64
N ILE A 209 -7.27 26.00 0.95
CA ILE A 209 -7.53 27.30 1.59
C ILE A 209 -8.98 27.41 2.02
N ASP A 210 -9.92 26.90 1.21
CA ASP A 210 -11.34 26.91 1.55
C ASP A 210 -11.66 26.03 2.77
N VAL A 211 -10.84 25.01 3.05
CA VAL A 211 -10.96 24.18 4.27
C VAL A 211 -10.58 24.94 5.54
N PHE A 212 -9.70 25.95 5.44
CA PHE A 212 -9.21 26.72 6.60
C PHE A 212 -9.84 28.12 6.72
N LYS A 213 -10.77 28.48 5.84
CA LYS A 213 -11.65 29.64 6.01
C LYS A 213 -12.77 29.34 6.99
#